data_AF-A0A4Q6B226-F1
#
_entry.id   AF-A0A4Q6B226-F1
#
_cell.length_a   1.000
_cell.length_b   1.000
_cell.length_c   1.000
_cell.angle_alpha   90.00
_cell.angle_beta   90.00
_cell.angle_gamma   90.00
#
_symmetry.space_group_name_H-M   'P 1'
#
loop_
_entity.id
_entity.type
_entity.pdbx_description
1 polymer ?
#
loop_
_entity_poly.entity_id
_entity_poly.type
_entity_poly.pdbx_seq_one_letter_code
_entity_poly.pdbx_strand_id
1 'polypeptide(L)'
;MSNLFSALASALFGRNSNEEPRRFRCSSDGATLQFYTAPWVHQSYDSEGNEVFTGQSLDNKAIYGFVTCRLARPLSDRTVAEQRLFLFMEEMHPHFDIECTTGLDHGLEHPRYEDAVGMSEYWQDSKGKDWKVVAWTDGSLMTLLYIKNISIIDFRRQDAYFASFEFAPAQKLA
;
A
#
# COMPACT_ATOMS: atom_id res chain seq x y z
N MET A 1 -33.21 29.09 16.88
CA MET A 1 -33.45 28.56 15.52
C MET A 1 -32.33 28.91 14.51
N SER A 2 -31.11 29.19 14.96
CA SER A 2 -29.97 29.54 14.09
C SER A 2 -29.08 28.35 13.68
N ASN A 3 -29.18 27.23 14.39
CA ASN A 3 -28.25 26.10 14.19
C ASN A 3 -28.65 25.15 13.04
N LEU A 4 -29.91 25.22 12.57
CA LEU A 4 -30.39 24.34 11.48
C LEU A 4 -29.96 24.85 10.10
N PHE A 5 -29.99 26.18 9.88
CA PHE A 5 -29.55 26.77 8.62
C PHE A 5 -28.03 26.69 8.44
N SER A 6 -27.24 26.83 9.50
CA SER A 6 -25.78 26.62 9.44
C SER A 6 -25.43 25.16 9.16
N ALA A 7 -26.13 24.20 9.76
CA ALA A 7 -25.92 22.77 9.47
C ALA A 7 -26.30 22.40 8.02
N LEU A 8 -27.38 22.98 7.48
CA LEU A 8 -27.75 22.79 6.07
C LEU A 8 -26.76 23.46 5.11
N ALA A 9 -26.24 24.64 5.46
CA ALA A 9 -25.25 25.34 4.65
C ALA A 9 -23.93 24.55 4.58
N SER A 10 -23.47 23.94 5.67
CA SER A 10 -22.29 23.06 5.66
C SER A 10 -22.49 21.76 4.88
N ALA A 11 -23.74 21.29 4.74
CA ALA A 11 -24.07 20.11 3.94
C ALA A 11 -24.20 20.43 2.44
N LEU A 12 -24.58 21.66 2.08
CA LEU A 12 -24.84 22.08 0.70
C LEU A 12 -23.63 22.81 0.06
N PHE A 13 -22.80 23.48 0.86
CA PHE A 13 -21.64 24.24 0.40
C PHE A 13 -20.36 23.58 0.90
N GLY A 14 -20.05 22.41 0.35
CA GLY A 14 -18.70 21.85 0.30
C GLY A 14 -17.97 21.75 1.65
N ARG A 15 -17.93 20.55 2.20
CA ARG A 15 -16.84 20.14 3.09
C ARG A 15 -15.53 20.53 2.37
N ASN A 16 -14.79 21.51 2.88
CA ASN A 16 -13.40 21.69 2.50
C ASN A 16 -12.73 20.34 2.80
N SER A 17 -12.40 19.57 1.76
CA SER A 17 -11.80 18.25 1.89
C SER A 17 -10.32 18.41 2.25
N ASN A 18 -10.08 18.96 3.44
CA ASN A 18 -8.82 18.86 4.14
C ASN A 18 -8.97 17.72 5.18
N GLU A 19 -9.48 16.57 4.73
CA GLU A 19 -9.49 15.38 5.57
C GLU A 19 -8.05 14.93 5.73
N GLU A 20 -7.54 14.93 6.95
CA GLU A 20 -6.23 14.34 7.21
C GLU A 20 -6.28 12.83 6.99
N PRO A 21 -5.24 12.23 6.38
CA PRO A 21 -5.23 10.81 6.16
C PRO A 21 -5.15 10.08 7.51
N ARG A 22 -5.94 9.01 7.65
CA ARG A 22 -6.01 8.20 8.87
C ARG A 22 -5.19 6.93 8.69
N ARG A 23 -4.59 6.45 9.78
CA ARG A 23 -3.78 5.24 9.81
C ARG A 23 -4.66 3.99 9.95
N PHE A 24 -4.40 2.99 9.12
CA PHE A 24 -5.07 1.68 9.13
C PHE A 24 -4.03 0.57 9.20
N ARG A 25 -4.40 -0.55 9.81
CA ARG A 25 -3.53 -1.74 9.86
C ARG A 25 -3.53 -2.45 8.52
N CYS A 26 -2.34 -2.88 8.09
CA CYS A 26 -2.14 -3.75 6.91
C CYS A 26 -1.55 -5.11 7.28
N SER A 27 -1.40 -5.42 8.57
CA SER A 27 -1.01 -6.73 9.07
C SER A 27 -1.51 -6.94 10.51
N SER A 28 -1.43 -8.18 11.02
CA SER A 28 -1.78 -8.48 12.41
C SER A 28 -0.70 -8.08 13.42
N ASP A 29 0.57 -8.01 13.00
CA ASP A 29 1.72 -7.63 13.83
C ASP A 29 1.84 -6.10 14.05
N GLY A 30 1.06 -5.31 13.31
CA GLY A 30 0.93 -3.87 13.54
C GLY A 30 1.56 -2.98 12.48
N ALA A 31 1.91 -3.50 11.30
CA ALA A 31 2.23 -2.66 10.15
C ALA A 31 1.02 -1.79 9.77
N THR A 32 1.29 -0.56 9.34
CA THR A 32 0.25 0.41 9.04
C THR A 32 0.48 1.22 7.78
N LEU A 33 -0.60 1.77 7.25
CA LEU A 33 -0.61 2.62 6.07
C LEU A 33 -1.70 3.69 6.22
N GLN A 34 -1.50 4.88 5.66
CA GLN A 34 -2.47 5.96 5.77
C GLN A 34 -3.38 6.08 4.53
N PHE A 35 -4.67 6.33 4.78
CA PHE A 35 -5.68 6.55 3.76
C PHE A 35 -6.56 7.74 4.10
N TYR A 36 -6.95 8.52 3.09
CA TYR A 36 -7.97 9.56 3.21
C TYR A 36 -9.36 8.94 3.39
N THR A 37 -9.74 8.05 2.47
CA THR A 37 -10.97 7.23 2.56
C THR A 37 -10.63 5.87 3.17
N ALA A 38 -11.42 5.41 4.14
CA ALA A 38 -11.16 4.11 4.80
C ALA A 38 -11.14 2.96 3.77
N PRO A 39 -10.10 2.11 3.77
CA PRO A 39 -10.02 0.99 2.85
C PRO A 39 -10.99 -0.13 3.24
N TRP A 40 -11.49 -0.84 2.24
CA TRP A 40 -12.03 -2.18 2.46
C TRP A 40 -10.85 -3.14 2.62
N VAL A 41 -10.80 -3.88 3.73
CA VAL A 41 -9.70 -4.75 4.10
C VAL A 41 -10.19 -6.19 4.24
N HIS A 42 -9.42 -7.12 3.68
CA HIS A 42 -9.65 -8.55 3.81
C HIS A 42 -8.38 -9.22 4.33
N GLN A 43 -8.56 -10.23 5.19
CA GLN A 43 -7.49 -11.03 5.77
C GLN A 43 -7.73 -12.50 5.43
N SER A 44 -6.67 -13.19 5.03
CA SER A 44 -6.67 -14.61 4.70
C SER A 44 -5.35 -15.27 5.06
N TYR A 45 -5.29 -16.59 4.90
CA TYR A 45 -4.07 -17.38 5.00
C TYR A 45 -3.90 -18.21 3.74
N ASP A 46 -2.67 -18.37 3.28
CA ASP A 46 -2.35 -19.30 2.18
C ASP A 46 -2.10 -20.73 2.70
N SER A 47 -1.78 -21.65 1.79
CA SER A 47 -1.48 -23.05 2.12
C SER A 47 -0.19 -23.25 2.92
N GLU A 48 0.70 -22.27 2.92
CA GLU A 48 1.97 -22.30 3.67
C GLU A 48 1.81 -21.69 5.07
N GLY A 49 0.63 -21.15 5.37
CA GLY A 49 0.31 -20.48 6.63
C GLY A 49 0.76 -19.02 6.66
N ASN A 50 1.17 -18.45 5.52
CA ASN A 50 1.45 -17.02 5.43
C ASN A 50 0.14 -16.26 5.57
N GLU A 51 0.18 -15.16 6.30
CA GLU A 51 -0.99 -14.31 6.51
C GLU A 51 -1.02 -13.21 5.46
N VAL A 52 -2.11 -13.13 4.71
CA VAL A 52 -2.28 -12.17 3.63
C VAL A 52 -3.36 -11.16 4.00
N PHE A 53 -3.00 -9.88 3.97
CA PHE A 53 -3.93 -8.76 4.05
C PHE A 53 -4.00 -8.05 2.71
N THR A 54 -5.21 -7.86 2.20
CA THR A 54 -5.45 -7.00 1.05
C THR A 54 -6.30 -5.82 1.50
N GLY A 55 -6.03 -4.65 0.95
CA GLY A 55 -6.86 -3.49 1.21
C GLY A 55 -6.87 -2.53 0.04
N GLN A 56 -8.04 -1.93 -0.21
CA GLN A 56 -8.16 -0.89 -1.24
C GLN A 56 -9.18 0.17 -0.86
N SER A 57 -8.96 1.38 -1.38
CA SER A 57 -9.83 2.53 -1.18
C SER A 57 -9.94 3.32 -2.47
N LEU A 58 -11.17 3.74 -2.79
CA LEU A 58 -11.44 4.64 -3.90
C LEU A 58 -11.46 6.08 -3.41
N ASP A 59 -10.63 6.92 -4.01
CA ASP A 59 -10.56 8.34 -3.71
C ASP A 59 -10.32 9.13 -5.00
N ASN A 60 -11.27 10.02 -5.32
CA ASN A 60 -11.22 10.88 -6.51
C ASN A 60 -10.89 10.11 -7.81
N LYS A 61 -11.47 8.92 -8.00
CA LYS A 61 -11.29 8.01 -9.15
C LYS A 61 -9.92 7.33 -9.24
N ALA A 62 -9.02 7.52 -8.28
CA ALA A 62 -7.85 6.67 -8.12
C ALA A 62 -8.13 5.61 -7.05
N ILE A 63 -7.54 4.43 -7.23
CA ILE A 63 -7.61 3.36 -6.24
C ILE A 63 -6.24 3.28 -5.57
N TYR A 64 -6.23 3.49 -4.27
CA TYR A 64 -5.09 3.28 -3.40
C TYR A 64 -5.25 1.91 -2.79
N GLY A 65 -4.22 1.07 -2.82
CA GLY A 65 -4.31 -0.23 -2.19
C GLY A 65 -2.99 -0.80 -1.75
N PHE A 66 -3.10 -1.91 -1.02
CA PHE A 66 -1.97 -2.70 -0.56
C PHE A 66 -2.29 -4.19 -0.62
N VAL A 67 -1.23 -4.99 -0.76
CA VAL A 67 -1.22 -6.42 -0.50
C VAL A 67 -0.04 -6.68 0.42
N THR A 68 -0.29 -7.21 1.61
CA THR A 68 0.74 -7.49 2.60
C THR A 68 0.71 -8.98 2.95
N CYS A 69 1.86 -9.63 2.87
CA CYS A 69 2.06 -11.02 3.20
C CYS A 69 3.05 -11.12 4.35
N ARG A 70 2.58 -11.53 5.54
CA ARG A 70 3.44 -11.87 6.67
C ARG A 70 3.81 -13.34 6.55
N LEU A 71 5.11 -13.58 6.45
CA LEU A 71 5.64 -14.91 6.21
C LEU A 71 5.55 -15.76 7.48
N ALA A 72 5.04 -16.97 7.35
CA ALA A 72 5.07 -17.96 8.42
C ALA A 72 6.52 -18.36 8.77
N ARG A 73 7.43 -18.27 7.79
CA ARG A 73 8.85 -18.53 7.92
C ARG A 73 9.64 -17.34 7.38
N PRO A 74 10.23 -16.51 8.27
CA PRO A 74 11.04 -15.39 7.84
C PRO A 74 12.24 -15.83 7.00
N LEU A 75 12.67 -14.95 6.09
CA LEU A 75 13.80 -15.14 5.20
C LEU A 75 15.12 -14.83 5.94
N SER A 76 16.18 -15.52 5.53
CA SER A 76 17.47 -15.53 6.26
C SER A 76 18.39 -14.35 5.95
N ASP A 77 18.24 -13.72 4.80
CA ASP A 77 19.12 -12.64 4.35
C ASP A 77 18.42 -11.69 3.36
N ARG A 78 18.99 -10.49 3.25
CA ARG A 78 18.46 -9.37 2.47
C ARG A 78 18.34 -9.69 0.97
N THR A 79 19.31 -10.42 0.40
CA THR A 79 19.32 -10.74 -1.03
C THR A 79 18.18 -11.69 -1.37
N VAL A 80 17.96 -12.72 -0.55
CA VAL A 80 16.82 -13.63 -0.70
C VAL A 80 15.49 -12.89 -0.50
N ALA A 81 15.42 -11.96 0.46
CA ALA A 81 14.24 -11.14 0.67
C ALA A 81 13.90 -10.28 -0.55
N GLU A 82 14.90 -9.60 -1.13
CA GLU A 82 14.73 -8.80 -2.34
C GLU A 82 14.24 -9.65 -3.52
N GLN A 83 14.84 -10.82 -3.76
CA GLN A 83 14.42 -11.74 -4.81
C GLN A 83 12.98 -12.23 -4.60
N ARG A 84 12.61 -12.56 -3.36
CA ARG A 84 11.24 -13.00 -3.05
C ARG A 84 10.23 -11.86 -3.21
N LEU A 85 10.61 -10.62 -2.91
CA LEU A 85 9.79 -9.44 -3.14
C LEU A 85 9.50 -9.22 -4.63
N PHE A 86 10.51 -9.38 -5.49
CA PHE A 86 10.31 -9.32 -6.94
C PHE A 86 9.32 -10.38 -7.42
N LEU A 87 9.49 -11.64 -7.00
CA LEU A 87 8.55 -12.72 -7.34
C LEU A 87 7.15 -12.43 -6.82
N PHE A 88 7.03 -11.86 -5.63
CA PHE A 88 5.74 -11.47 -5.06
C PHE A 88 5.04 -10.38 -5.88
N MET A 89 5.79 -9.41 -6.42
CA MET A 89 5.25 -8.41 -7.36
C MET A 89 4.77 -9.07 -8.66
N GLU A 90 5.58 -9.95 -9.26
CA GLU A 90 5.22 -10.68 -10.49
C GLU A 90 3.98 -11.56 -10.31
N GLU A 91 3.85 -12.23 -9.17
CA GLU A 91 2.67 -13.04 -8.81
C GLU A 91 1.38 -12.19 -8.80
N MET A 92 1.46 -10.87 -8.58
CA MET A 92 0.29 -9.98 -8.59
C MET A 92 -0.18 -9.59 -10.00
N HIS A 93 0.68 -9.67 -11.03
CA HIS A 93 0.34 -9.23 -12.38
C HIS A 93 -0.94 -9.88 -12.94
N PRO A 94 -1.12 -11.21 -12.86
CA PRO A 94 -2.34 -11.86 -13.34
C PRO A 94 -3.59 -11.49 -12.56
N HIS A 95 -3.46 -11.12 -11.28
CA HIS A 95 -4.59 -10.74 -10.43
C HIS A 95 -5.11 -9.32 -10.70
N PHE A 96 -4.26 -8.47 -11.28
CA PHE A 96 -4.59 -7.09 -11.60
C PHE A 96 -4.72 -6.81 -13.10
N ASP A 97 -4.69 -7.86 -13.93
CA ASP A 97 -4.70 -7.78 -15.40
C ASP A 97 -3.59 -6.86 -15.95
N ILE A 98 -2.37 -6.95 -15.38
CA ILE A 98 -1.22 -6.14 -15.82
C ILE A 98 -0.67 -6.68 -17.15
N GLU A 99 -0.51 -5.79 -18.14
CA GLU A 99 -0.02 -6.13 -19.48
C GLU A 99 1.42 -5.62 -19.73
N CYS A 100 1.76 -4.48 -19.12
CA CYS A 100 3.06 -3.83 -19.31
C CYS A 100 3.62 -3.37 -17.97
N THR A 101 4.94 -3.46 -17.82
CA THR A 101 5.68 -2.84 -16.72
C THR A 101 6.87 -2.04 -17.25
N THR A 102 7.31 -1.04 -16.48
CA THR A 102 8.48 -0.22 -16.83
C THR A 102 9.07 0.46 -15.60
N GLY A 103 10.34 0.84 -15.70
CA GLY A 103 11.02 1.64 -14.68
C GLY A 103 11.20 0.89 -13.36
N LEU A 104 11.52 -0.41 -13.43
CA LEU A 104 11.89 -1.18 -12.25
C LEU A 104 13.13 -0.55 -11.60
N ASP A 105 12.95 -0.08 -10.37
CA ASP A 105 14.00 0.35 -9.47
C ASP A 105 14.05 -0.62 -8.29
N HIS A 106 15.22 -1.12 -7.95
CA HIS A 106 15.40 -2.18 -6.95
C HIS A 106 16.56 -1.85 -6.02
N GLY A 107 16.68 -2.58 -4.91
CA GLY A 107 17.64 -2.26 -3.86
C GLY A 107 17.33 -0.96 -3.12
N LEU A 108 16.07 -0.49 -3.14
CA LEU A 108 15.68 0.73 -2.44
C LEU A 108 15.89 0.57 -0.93
N GLU A 109 16.45 1.59 -0.30
CA GLU A 109 16.60 1.65 1.16
C GLU A 109 15.37 2.30 1.78
N HIS A 110 14.80 1.68 2.82
CA HIS A 110 13.70 2.30 3.53
C HIS A 110 14.22 3.40 4.47
N PRO A 111 13.69 4.62 4.45
CA PRO A 111 14.22 5.76 5.20
C PRO A 111 14.16 5.63 6.74
N ARG A 112 13.52 4.58 7.25
CA ARG A 112 13.24 4.34 8.68
C ARG A 112 13.57 2.94 9.17
N TYR A 113 13.80 1.97 8.27
CA TYR A 113 14.01 0.58 8.61
C TYR A 113 15.22 0.08 7.82
N GLU A 114 16.39 0.05 8.47
CA GLU A 114 17.68 -0.25 7.83
C GLU A 114 17.71 -1.66 7.21
N ASP A 115 17.06 -2.62 7.88
CA ASP A 115 16.98 -4.01 7.42
C ASP A 115 15.99 -4.22 6.26
N ALA A 116 15.19 -3.20 5.92
CA ALA A 116 14.23 -3.29 4.83
C ALA A 116 14.86 -2.94 3.48
N VAL A 117 14.42 -3.68 2.46
CA VAL A 117 14.73 -3.45 1.05
C VAL A 117 13.44 -3.29 0.26
N GLY A 118 13.45 -2.44 -0.75
CA GLY A 118 12.26 -2.16 -1.56
C GLY A 118 12.52 -2.15 -3.05
N MET A 119 11.40 -2.11 -3.77
CA MET A 119 11.35 -1.96 -5.21
C MET A 119 10.25 -0.97 -5.58
N SER A 120 10.41 -0.31 -6.71
CA SER A 120 9.32 0.46 -7.30
C SER A 120 9.23 0.21 -8.79
N GLU A 121 8.02 0.26 -9.33
CA GLU A 121 7.76 0.02 -10.73
C GLU A 121 6.49 0.75 -11.17
N TYR A 122 6.38 1.02 -12.46
CA TYR A 122 5.14 1.46 -13.10
C TYR A 122 4.51 0.30 -13.84
N TRP A 123 3.22 0.09 -13.62
CA TRP A 123 2.44 -0.93 -14.31
C TRP A 123 1.33 -0.28 -15.16
N GLN A 124 0.92 -0.97 -16.20
CA GLN A 124 -0.29 -0.64 -16.96
C GLN A 124 -1.18 -1.87 -17.07
N ASP A 125 -2.45 -1.72 -16.70
CA ASP A 125 -3.45 -2.79 -16.83
C ASP A 125 -4.07 -2.83 -18.23
N SER A 126 -4.78 -3.92 -18.53
CA SER A 126 -5.51 -4.15 -19.78
C SER A 126 -6.59 -3.11 -20.12
N LYS A 127 -6.93 -2.22 -19.17
CA LYS A 127 -7.85 -1.10 -19.38
C LYS A 127 -7.11 0.21 -19.65
N GLY A 128 -5.80 0.15 -19.87
CA GLY A 128 -4.93 1.30 -20.10
C GLY A 128 -4.83 2.21 -18.88
N LYS A 129 -5.00 1.69 -17.66
CA LYS A 129 -4.76 2.46 -16.43
C LYS A 129 -3.34 2.28 -15.98
N ASP A 130 -2.68 3.39 -15.73
CA ASP A 130 -1.32 3.43 -15.19
C ASP A 130 -1.35 3.32 -13.66
N TRP A 131 -0.37 2.60 -13.12
CA TRP A 131 -0.17 2.36 -11.71
C TRP A 131 1.25 2.75 -11.35
N LYS A 132 1.45 3.31 -10.16
CA LYS A 132 2.77 3.28 -9.49
C LYS A 132 2.67 2.27 -8.37
N VAL A 133 3.71 1.47 -8.26
CA VAL A 133 3.84 0.42 -7.27
C VAL A 133 5.12 0.66 -6.49
N VAL A 134 5.03 0.51 -5.17
CA VAL A 134 6.18 0.48 -4.29
C VAL A 134 6.02 -0.72 -3.38
N ALA A 135 7.03 -1.57 -3.31
CA ALA A 135 7.04 -2.75 -2.50
C ALA A 135 8.19 -2.69 -1.49
N TRP A 136 7.98 -3.27 -0.31
CA TRP A 136 8.97 -3.34 0.76
C TRP A 136 8.98 -4.72 1.41
N THR A 137 10.15 -5.15 1.88
CA THR A 137 10.29 -6.33 2.73
C THR A 137 11.39 -6.15 3.77
N ASP A 138 11.18 -6.70 4.96
CA ASP A 138 12.21 -6.88 6.00
C ASP A 138 12.60 -8.36 6.18
N GLY A 139 12.14 -9.23 5.27
CA GLY A 139 12.32 -10.68 5.35
C GLY A 139 11.28 -11.40 6.21
N SER A 140 10.53 -10.71 7.07
CA SER A 140 9.41 -11.27 7.83
C SER A 140 8.04 -10.92 7.23
N LEU A 141 7.96 -9.76 6.58
CA LEU A 141 6.77 -9.23 5.95
C LEU A 141 7.14 -8.66 4.58
N MET A 142 6.34 -9.00 3.57
CA MET A 142 6.39 -8.38 2.24
C MET A 142 5.14 -7.55 2.05
N THR A 143 5.28 -6.32 1.55
CA THR A 143 4.15 -5.47 1.20
C THR A 143 4.31 -4.94 -0.22
N LEU A 144 3.19 -4.83 -0.91
CA LEU A 144 3.05 -4.17 -2.20
C LEU A 144 2.01 -3.08 -2.04
N LEU A 145 2.40 -1.84 -2.26
CA LEU A 145 1.54 -0.66 -2.21
C LEU A 145 1.33 -0.18 -3.64
N TYR A 146 0.12 0.24 -3.98
CA TYR A 146 -0.17 0.72 -5.32
C TYR A 146 -1.15 1.89 -5.34
N ILE A 147 -1.02 2.70 -6.39
CA ILE A 147 -2.01 3.70 -6.79
C ILE A 147 -2.36 3.42 -8.25
N LYS A 148 -3.58 2.94 -8.49
CA LYS A 148 -4.15 2.75 -9.83
C LYS A 148 -4.80 4.03 -10.33
N ASN A 149 -4.71 4.26 -11.65
CA ASN A 149 -5.16 5.47 -12.32
C ASN A 149 -4.39 6.69 -11.80
N ILE A 150 -3.06 6.56 -11.80
CA ILE A 150 -2.17 7.51 -11.14
C ILE A 150 -2.04 8.86 -11.84
N SER A 151 -2.29 8.90 -13.16
CA SER A 151 -2.15 10.10 -13.99
C SER A 151 -3.03 11.28 -13.58
N ILE A 152 -4.05 11.04 -12.76
CA ILE A 152 -4.96 12.08 -12.23
C ILE A 152 -4.61 12.54 -10.81
N ILE A 153 -3.57 11.99 -10.20
CA ILE A 153 -3.18 12.27 -8.81
C ILE A 153 -1.91 13.12 -8.79
N ASP A 154 -1.89 14.16 -7.95
CA ASP A 154 -0.69 14.98 -7.73
C ASP A 154 0.46 14.16 -7.13
N PHE A 155 1.69 14.39 -7.60
CA PHE A 155 2.87 13.63 -7.20
C PHE A 155 3.11 13.66 -5.68
N ARG A 156 2.83 14.79 -5.00
CA ARG A 156 3.03 14.88 -3.54
C ARG A 156 2.07 13.96 -2.79
N ARG A 157 0.85 13.81 -3.30
CA ARG A 157 -0.14 12.90 -2.72
C ARG A 157 0.24 11.44 -2.93
N GLN A 158 0.83 11.13 -4.09
CA GLN A 158 1.36 9.80 -4.37
C GLN A 158 2.50 9.48 -3.40
N ASP A 159 3.49 10.37 -3.30
CA ASP A 159 4.67 10.16 -2.45
C ASP A 159 4.29 10.12 -0.96
N ALA A 160 3.35 10.95 -0.52
CA ALA A 160 2.82 10.91 0.84
C ALA A 160 2.16 9.56 1.16
N TYR A 161 1.42 8.97 0.21
CA TYR A 161 0.82 7.64 0.41
C TYR A 161 1.90 6.57 0.59
N PHE A 162 2.87 6.48 -0.32
CA PHE A 162 3.93 5.47 -0.24
C PHE A 162 4.82 5.65 0.99
N ALA A 163 5.17 6.90 1.34
CA ALA A 163 5.98 7.20 2.52
C ALA A 163 5.24 6.94 3.85
N SER A 164 3.91 6.83 3.82
CA SER A 164 3.10 6.59 5.03
C SER A 164 3.16 5.16 5.55
N PHE A 165 3.73 4.23 4.77
CA PHE A 165 3.91 2.86 5.22
C PHE A 165 4.88 2.78 6.40
N GLU A 166 4.49 1.99 7.38
CA GLU A 166 5.26 1.70 8.58
C GLU A 166 5.22 0.19 8.80
N PHE A 167 6.38 -0.47 8.82
CA PHE A 167 6.49 -1.82 9.34
C PHE A 167 6.03 -1.87 10.80
N ALA A 168 5.59 -3.04 11.24
CA ALA A 168 5.34 -3.28 12.65
C ALA A 168 6.58 -2.89 13.47
N PRO A 169 6.42 -2.30 14.67
CA PRO A 169 7.53 -2.12 15.58
C PRO A 169 8.21 -3.48 15.79
N ALA A 170 9.53 -3.56 15.59
CA ALA A 170 10.27 -4.79 15.79
C ALA A 170 9.89 -5.37 17.16
N GLN A 171 9.19 -6.51 17.17
CA GLN A 171 8.95 -7.22 18.41
C GLN A 171 10.31 -7.73 18.85
N LYS A 172 10.95 -7.02 19.79
CA LYS A 172 12.03 -7.61 20.58
C LYS A 172 11.43 -8.86 21.18
N LEU A 173 11.84 -10.03 20.68
CA LEU A 173 11.50 -11.30 21.28
C LEU A 173 11.85 -11.19 22.77
N ALA A 174 10.84 -11.32 23.63
CA ALA A 174 11.02 -11.33 25.07
C ALA A 174 11.77 -12.60 25.51
#